data_AF-A0A6J2K452-F1
#
_entry.id   AF-A0A6J2K452-F1
#
_cell.length_a   1.000
_cell.length_b   1.000
_cell.length_c   1.000
_cell.angle_alpha   90.00
_cell.angle_beta   90.00
_cell.angle_gamma   90.00
#
_symmetry.space_group_name_H-M   'P 1'
#
loop_
_entity.id
_entity.type
_entity.pdbx_description
1 polymer ?
#
loop_
_entity_poly.entity_id
_entity_poly.type
_entity_poly.pdbx_seq_one_letter_code
_entity_poly.pdbx_strand_id
1 'polypeptide(L)'
;MWVGYNAKILKDDSRIQKIEYLTQINNSPTDPAVVKETMRRSLQIASECQKDFFSVTYDLAMAKIALRIQSAEDEFEKLFINFGPFHIMLSFMKAIGKFISGSGLTNILIDSEILASGSISSFLSGKHFNRCRKIHPLLSLALQNLHLERFLQQHDQDLENIKEYLKIFNEQQNDDPQITNENLKKLFNKYEEYKNETLNGRHGNDYNPAFFRKGKKKPFSILKKNENFQEAFIQLLRIKNTELTTSNEVVQIIEEYVCRMYSLKTKNDLNKGRYELFEKGYKSKNDNEKILKQKIVGYDPSSLPPTKQELLQQIKRTVFICNIWCNAHMRCPTEKLPENFGWTIIDGKYEYYWFDGPQSPSFEELSSDLQESDITSEESETDEDDNDVSSEHLSDESDED
;
A
#
# COMPACT_ATOMS: atom_id res chain seq x y z
N MET A 1 1.73 28.87 9.40
CA MET A 1 0.53 29.73 9.42
C MET A 1 -0.29 29.56 10.71
N TRP A 2 -0.40 28.35 11.26
CA TRP A 2 -1.13 28.06 12.51
C TRP A 2 -0.56 28.70 13.80
N VAL A 3 0.78 28.81 13.90
CA VAL A 3 1.46 29.37 15.10
C VAL A 3 1.11 30.84 15.35
N GLY A 4 0.98 31.66 14.30
CA GLY A 4 0.70 33.09 14.44
C GLY A 4 -0.75 33.37 14.85
N TYR A 5 -1.70 32.55 14.41
CA TYR A 5 -3.09 32.61 14.86
C TYR A 5 -3.21 32.12 16.31
N ASN A 6 -2.65 30.94 16.62
CA ASN A 6 -2.69 30.39 17.98
C ASN A 6 -2.02 31.33 19.00
N ALA A 7 -0.88 31.94 18.66
CA ALA A 7 -0.22 32.91 19.54
C ALA A 7 -1.07 34.17 19.83
N LYS A 8 -2.05 34.50 18.97
CA LYS A 8 -2.95 35.65 19.17
C LYS A 8 -4.17 35.33 20.04
N ILE A 9 -4.53 34.06 20.20
CA ILE A 9 -5.74 33.63 20.91
C ILE A 9 -5.45 32.80 22.16
N LEU A 10 -4.24 32.24 22.28
CA LEU A 10 -3.86 31.41 23.41
C LEU A 10 -3.63 32.29 24.65
N LYS A 11 -4.50 32.17 25.65
CA LYS A 11 -4.19 32.53 27.03
C LYS A 11 -3.53 31.34 27.71
N ASP A 12 -2.26 31.50 28.07
CA ASP A 12 -1.53 30.50 28.82
C ASP A 12 -1.73 30.72 30.33
N ASP A 13 -2.76 30.06 30.86
CA ASP A 13 -3.03 30.00 32.30
C ASP A 13 -2.29 28.81 32.96
N SER A 14 -1.35 28.17 32.26
CA SER A 14 -0.60 27.05 32.83
C SER A 14 0.25 27.52 34.01
N ARG A 15 0.37 26.66 35.03
CA ARG A 15 1.22 26.96 36.17
C ARG A 15 2.67 27.06 35.70
N ILE A 16 3.33 28.14 36.08
CA ILE A 16 4.77 28.32 35.84
C ILE A 16 5.52 27.09 36.39
N GLN A 17 6.20 26.38 35.50
CA GLN A 17 7.01 25.23 35.87
C GLN A 17 8.39 25.71 36.32
N LYS A 18 8.88 25.19 37.44
CA LYS A 18 10.26 25.40 37.90
C LYS A 18 11.14 24.31 37.28
N ILE A 19 12.08 24.72 36.44
CA ILE A 19 13.06 23.81 35.84
C ILE A 19 14.28 23.75 36.74
N GLU A 20 14.61 22.55 37.20
CA GLU A 20 15.83 22.28 37.98
C GLU A 20 16.73 21.31 37.22
N TYR A 21 18.04 21.54 37.28
CA TYR A 21 19.06 20.71 36.65
C TYR A 21 19.73 19.85 37.71
N LEU A 22 19.72 18.54 37.50
CA LEU A 22 20.42 17.60 38.38
C LEU A 22 21.93 17.63 38.13
N THR A 23 22.70 17.26 39.15
CA THR A 23 24.16 17.13 39.04
C THR A 23 24.53 16.09 37.98
N GLN A 24 25.40 16.47 37.05
CA GLN A 24 25.87 15.61 35.97
C GLN A 24 26.61 14.39 36.53
N ILE A 25 26.42 13.24 35.88
CA ILE A 25 27.18 12.01 36.15
C ILE A 25 28.24 11.91 35.06
N ASN A 26 29.52 11.98 35.43
CA ASN A 26 30.65 12.02 34.49
C ASN A 26 31.07 10.62 34.00
N ASN A 27 30.11 9.78 33.62
CA ASN A 27 30.32 8.44 33.08
C ASN A 27 29.47 8.23 31.82
N SER A 28 29.70 7.12 31.10
CA SER A 28 28.90 6.79 29.92
C SER A 28 27.41 6.65 30.29
N PRO A 29 26.48 7.28 29.56
CA PRO A 29 25.05 7.18 29.84
C PRO A 29 24.51 5.76 29.63
N THR A 30 25.20 4.92 28.85
CA THR A 30 24.83 3.53 28.59
C THR A 30 25.45 2.52 29.57
N ASP A 31 26.19 2.98 30.57
CA ASP A 31 26.67 2.11 31.66
C ASP A 31 25.46 1.74 32.56
N PRO A 32 25.16 0.44 32.78
CA PRO A 32 24.08 0.02 33.64
C PRO A 32 24.11 0.63 35.05
N ALA A 33 25.31 0.86 35.61
CA ALA A 33 25.44 1.50 36.92
C ALA A 33 24.97 2.97 36.89
N VAL A 34 25.27 3.69 35.80
CA VAL A 34 24.80 5.07 35.59
C VAL A 34 23.30 5.10 35.40
N VAL A 35 22.74 4.23 34.56
CA VAL A 35 21.30 4.14 34.35
C VAL A 35 20.59 3.87 35.68
N LYS A 36 21.05 2.89 36.45
CA LYS A 36 20.52 2.56 37.76
C LYS A 36 20.57 3.74 38.74
N GLU A 37 21.69 4.46 38.78
CA GLU A 37 21.83 5.66 39.60
C GLU A 37 20.82 6.75 39.20
N THR A 38 20.58 6.97 37.90
CA THR A 38 19.55 7.93 37.46
C THR A 38 18.13 7.50 37.87
N MET A 39 17.84 6.21 37.89
CA MET A 39 16.55 5.66 38.35
C MET A 39 16.38 5.90 39.86
N ARG A 40 17.42 5.65 40.66
CA ARG A 40 17.42 5.91 42.11
C ARG A 40 17.22 7.37 42.46
N ARG A 41 17.95 8.27 41.79
CA ARG A 41 17.76 9.72 41.95
C ARG A 41 16.33 10.14 41.65
N SER A 42 15.71 9.51 40.64
CA SER A 42 14.33 9.80 40.26
C SER A 42 13.33 9.37 41.35
N LEU A 43 13.55 8.22 42.01
CA LEU A 43 12.75 7.80 43.18
C LEU A 43 12.98 8.71 44.40
N GLN A 44 14.20 9.18 44.63
CA GLN A 44 14.50 10.16 45.68
C GLN A 44 13.72 11.46 45.45
N ILE A 45 13.76 12.00 44.22
CA ILE A 45 13.02 13.21 43.83
C ILE A 45 11.51 12.98 44.00
N ALA A 46 11.00 11.80 43.64
CA ALA A 46 9.61 11.45 43.84
C ALA A 46 9.21 11.53 45.32
N SER A 47 10.04 10.97 46.21
CA SER A 47 9.83 11.03 47.66
C SER A 47 9.86 12.47 48.18
N GLU A 48 10.84 13.28 47.75
CA GLU A 48 10.95 14.70 48.13
C GLU A 48 9.75 15.53 47.64
N CYS A 49 9.19 15.18 46.48
CA CYS A 49 7.99 15.79 45.91
C CYS A 49 6.67 15.18 46.41
N GLN A 50 6.73 14.21 47.33
CA GLN A 50 5.57 13.47 47.86
C GLN A 50 4.72 12.84 46.73
N LYS A 51 5.38 12.15 45.80
CA LYS A 51 4.76 11.43 44.68
C LYS A 51 4.98 9.93 44.81
N ASP A 52 3.90 9.16 44.66
CA ASP A 52 3.95 7.70 44.71
C ASP A 52 4.54 7.07 43.44
N PHE A 53 4.42 7.76 42.31
CA PHE A 53 4.93 7.33 41.01
C PHE A 53 5.74 8.44 40.38
N PHE A 54 6.75 8.08 39.59
CA PHE A 54 7.61 9.06 38.91
C PHE A 54 7.89 8.66 37.48
N SER A 55 7.75 9.62 36.56
CA SER A 55 7.93 9.42 35.14
C SER A 55 9.32 9.87 34.70
N VAL A 56 10.09 8.98 34.10
CA VAL A 56 11.41 9.27 33.53
C VAL A 56 11.39 9.08 32.02
N THR A 57 12.24 9.82 31.32
CA THR A 57 12.34 9.75 29.86
C THR A 57 13.80 9.50 29.50
N TYR A 58 14.05 8.39 28.81
CA TYR A 58 15.39 7.99 28.40
C TYR A 58 15.51 7.93 26.88
N ASP A 59 16.72 8.12 26.34
CA ASP A 59 16.99 7.74 24.97
C ASP A 59 16.78 6.22 24.77
N LEU A 60 16.70 5.75 23.52
CA LEU A 60 16.38 4.34 23.26
C LEU A 60 17.43 3.37 23.83
N ALA A 61 18.71 3.77 23.89
CA ALA A 61 19.77 2.90 24.39
C ALA A 61 19.68 2.74 25.92
N MET A 62 19.48 3.85 26.63
CA MET A 62 19.28 3.88 28.07
C MET A 62 17.95 3.24 28.47
N ALA A 63 16.86 3.50 27.74
CA ALA A 63 15.53 2.95 28.06
C ALA A 63 15.52 1.42 28.05
N LYS A 64 16.23 0.79 27.10
CA LYS A 64 16.39 -0.67 27.06
C LYS A 64 17.08 -1.22 28.31
N ILE A 65 18.12 -0.53 28.79
CA ILE A 65 18.85 -0.93 29.99
C ILE A 65 17.97 -0.71 31.24
N ALA A 66 17.31 0.44 31.33
CA ALA A 66 16.44 0.79 32.44
C ALA A 66 15.26 -0.21 32.58
N LEU A 67 14.65 -0.61 31.46
CA LEU A 67 13.59 -1.62 31.45
C LEU A 67 14.10 -3.00 31.89
N ARG A 68 15.33 -3.39 31.52
CA ARG A 68 15.95 -4.64 32.01
C ARG A 68 16.19 -4.59 33.52
N ILE A 69 16.73 -3.48 34.03
CA ILE A 69 16.93 -3.29 35.47
C ILE A 69 15.59 -3.33 36.21
N GLN A 70 14.58 -2.60 35.72
CA GLN A 70 13.24 -2.60 36.30
C GLN A 70 12.60 -4.00 36.29
N SER A 71 12.82 -4.80 35.24
CA SER A 71 12.30 -6.16 35.18
C SER A 71 12.97 -7.14 36.15
N ALA A 72 14.19 -6.82 36.61
CA ALA A 72 14.98 -7.66 37.50
C ALA A 72 14.88 -7.22 38.98
N GLU A 73 14.44 -5.99 39.25
CA GLU A 73 14.50 -5.40 40.59
C GLU A 73 13.21 -4.64 40.93
N ASP A 74 12.51 -5.12 41.96
CA ASP A 74 11.26 -4.52 42.47
C ASP A 74 11.43 -3.08 43.00
N GLU A 75 12.67 -2.66 43.28
CA GLU A 75 13.02 -1.29 43.72
C GLU A 75 12.40 -0.22 42.79
N PHE A 76 12.26 -0.52 41.50
CA PHE A 76 11.87 0.44 40.47
C PHE A 76 10.42 0.28 39.97
N GLU A 77 9.57 -0.50 40.64
CA GLU A 77 8.17 -0.73 40.23
C GLU A 77 7.37 0.57 40.05
N LYS A 78 7.68 1.59 40.87
CA LYS A 78 7.02 2.90 40.87
C LYS A 78 7.53 3.89 39.81
N LEU A 79 8.51 3.48 39.01
CA LEU A 79 9.11 4.31 37.98
C LEU A 79 8.43 4.03 36.62
N PHE A 80 7.87 5.05 35.97
CA PHE A 80 7.35 4.91 34.61
C PHE A 80 8.41 5.31 33.59
N ILE A 81 8.94 4.34 32.86
CA ILE A 81 9.99 4.56 31.86
C ILE A 81 9.36 4.90 30.51
N ASN A 82 9.59 6.13 30.04
CA ASN A 82 9.22 6.58 28.70
C ASN A 82 10.41 6.54 27.75
N PHE A 83 10.13 6.22 26.49
CA PHE A 83 11.08 6.47 25.41
C PHE A 83 11.15 7.96 25.10
N GLY A 84 12.36 8.40 24.76
CA GLY A 84 12.63 9.77 24.35
C GLY A 84 11.70 10.18 23.21
N PRO A 85 10.93 11.29 23.35
CA PRO A 85 9.95 11.71 22.35
C PRO A 85 10.58 11.94 20.97
N PHE A 86 11.87 12.31 20.95
CA PHE A 86 12.64 12.42 19.72
C PHE A 86 12.78 11.08 18.96
N HIS A 87 13.07 9.98 19.66
CA HIS A 87 13.18 8.65 19.02
C HIS A 87 11.84 8.11 18.53
N ILE A 88 10.78 8.36 19.30
CA ILE A 88 9.41 8.04 18.88
C ILE A 88 9.10 8.77 17.56
N MET A 89 9.38 10.07 17.49
CA MET A 89 9.16 10.87 16.29
C MET A 89 10.01 10.41 15.09
N LEU A 90 11.27 10.06 15.29
CA LEU A 90 12.11 9.48 14.23
C LEU A 90 11.56 8.13 13.72
N SER A 91 11.02 7.31 14.62
CA SER A 91 10.41 6.02 14.27
C SER A 91 9.16 6.22 13.41
N PHE A 92 8.30 7.19 13.76
CA PHE A 92 7.15 7.56 12.91
C PHE A 92 7.59 8.11 11.55
N MET A 93 8.60 8.98 11.49
CA MET A 93 9.13 9.49 10.22
C MET A 93 9.64 8.35 9.32
N LYS A 94 10.32 7.37 9.90
CA LYS A 94 10.77 6.16 9.18
C LYS A 94 9.60 5.32 8.70
N ALA A 95 8.56 5.14 9.51
CA ALA A 95 7.36 4.40 9.12
C ALA A 95 6.63 5.08 7.94
N ILE A 96 6.44 6.40 8.00
CA ILE A 96 5.89 7.19 6.90
C ILE A 96 6.77 7.05 5.66
N GLY A 97 8.09 7.16 5.81
CA GLY A 97 9.04 6.99 4.72
C GLY A 97 8.97 5.62 4.05
N LYS A 98 8.79 4.53 4.82
CA LYS A 98 8.55 3.19 4.30
C LYS A 98 7.24 3.12 3.50
N PHE A 99 6.17 3.73 4.03
CA PHE A 99 4.85 3.73 3.41
C PHE A 99 4.82 4.48 2.07
N ILE A 100 5.47 5.64 1.98
CA ILE A 100 5.51 6.44 0.75
C ILE A 100 6.60 5.99 -0.24
N SER A 101 7.39 4.98 0.11
CA SER A 101 8.46 4.51 -0.75
C SER A 101 7.87 3.87 -2.01
N GLY A 102 8.24 4.38 -3.18
CA GLY A 102 7.74 3.88 -4.46
C GLY A 102 6.37 4.41 -4.87
N SER A 103 5.73 5.27 -4.07
CA SER A 103 4.41 5.83 -4.39
C SER A 103 4.44 7.01 -5.39
N GLY A 104 5.61 7.35 -5.94
CA GLY A 104 5.82 8.53 -6.78
C GLY A 104 5.92 9.86 -6.03
N LEU A 105 5.57 9.92 -4.73
CA LEU A 105 5.64 11.16 -3.93
C LEU A 105 7.06 11.73 -3.84
N THR A 106 8.09 10.88 -3.83
CA THR A 106 9.49 11.34 -3.87
C THR A 106 9.84 12.01 -5.19
N ASN A 107 9.25 11.56 -6.30
CA ASN A 107 9.50 12.16 -7.61
C ASN A 107 8.88 13.55 -7.66
N ILE A 108 7.63 13.70 -7.19
CA ILE A 108 6.97 15.00 -7.05
C ILE A 108 7.84 15.98 -6.26
N LEU A 109 8.41 15.54 -5.12
CA LEU A 109 9.26 16.39 -4.29
C LEU A 109 10.59 16.78 -4.97
N ILE A 110 11.12 15.94 -5.86
CA ILE A 110 12.34 16.22 -6.63
C ILE A 110 12.03 17.18 -7.77
N ASP A 111 10.98 16.89 -8.53
CA ASP A 111 10.55 17.69 -9.68
C ASP A 111 10.08 19.09 -9.24
N SER A 112 9.58 19.22 -8.01
CA SER A 112 9.24 20.50 -7.40
C SER A 112 10.41 21.20 -6.70
N GLU A 113 11.64 20.68 -6.81
CA GLU A 113 12.87 21.21 -6.20
C GLU A 113 12.84 21.31 -4.65
N ILE A 114 11.91 20.62 -3.98
CA ILE A 114 11.81 20.59 -2.52
C ILE A 114 12.85 19.63 -1.92
N LEU A 115 13.15 18.55 -2.63
CA LEU A 115 14.06 17.49 -2.20
C LEU A 115 15.08 17.18 -3.30
N ALA A 116 16.37 17.31 -3.01
CA ALA A 116 17.41 16.85 -3.93
C ALA A 116 17.44 15.32 -4.04
N SER A 117 17.77 14.78 -5.22
CA SER A 117 17.85 13.34 -5.48
C SER A 117 18.79 12.60 -4.51
N GLY A 118 19.95 13.20 -4.17
CA GLY A 118 20.88 12.65 -3.18
C GLY A 118 20.34 12.59 -1.75
N SER A 119 19.20 13.24 -1.47
CA SER A 119 18.57 13.30 -0.14
C SER A 119 17.41 12.32 0.05
N ILE A 120 17.04 11.55 -0.98
CA ILE A 120 15.89 10.60 -0.93
C ILE A 120 16.07 9.56 0.18
N SER A 121 17.20 8.85 0.18
CA SER A 121 17.47 7.77 1.14
C SER A 121 17.37 8.25 2.59
N SER A 122 17.90 9.45 2.87
CA SER A 122 17.91 10.01 4.20
C SER A 122 16.59 10.66 4.62
N PHE A 123 15.75 11.07 3.66
CA PHE A 123 14.35 11.45 3.88
C PHE A 123 13.48 10.21 4.18
N LEU A 124 13.52 9.18 3.33
CA LEU A 124 12.74 7.95 3.50
C LEU A 124 13.12 7.16 4.76
N SER A 125 14.39 7.21 5.16
CA SER A 125 14.83 6.56 6.41
C SER A 125 14.54 7.38 7.67
N GLY A 126 14.01 8.60 7.55
CA GLY A 126 13.73 9.49 8.68
C GLY A 126 14.99 10.03 9.39
N LYS A 127 16.20 9.78 8.86
CA LYS A 127 17.47 10.10 9.54
C LYS A 127 17.73 11.60 9.66
N HIS A 128 17.29 12.41 8.69
CA HIS A 128 17.40 13.86 8.78
C HIS A 128 16.14 14.50 9.34
N PHE A 129 16.10 14.63 10.66
CA PHE A 129 14.96 15.18 11.41
C PHE A 129 14.42 16.49 10.84
N ASN A 130 15.26 17.53 10.73
CA ASN A 130 14.82 18.87 10.30
C ASN A 130 14.19 18.86 8.91
N ARG A 131 14.72 18.02 8.00
CA ARG A 131 14.21 17.85 6.65
C ARG A 131 12.84 17.17 6.68
N CYS A 132 12.74 16.03 7.35
CA CYS A 132 11.50 15.26 7.44
C CYS A 132 10.40 16.08 8.13
N ARG A 133 10.73 16.78 9.23
CA ARG A 133 9.82 17.68 9.95
C ARG A 133 9.23 18.78 9.06
N LYS A 134 10.00 19.28 8.09
CA LYS A 134 9.55 20.33 7.17
C LYS A 134 8.77 19.76 5.99
N ILE A 135 9.28 18.69 5.38
CA ILE A 135 8.75 18.16 4.11
C ILE A 135 7.46 17.37 4.30
N HIS A 136 7.33 16.51 5.33
CA HIS A 136 6.10 15.71 5.48
C HIS A 136 4.83 16.56 5.64
N PRO A 137 4.79 17.59 6.51
CA PRO A 137 3.61 18.45 6.61
C PRO A 137 3.36 19.25 5.34
N LEU A 138 4.41 19.68 4.65
CA LEU A 138 4.29 20.40 3.38
C LEU A 138 3.65 19.52 2.29
N LEU A 139 4.10 18.28 2.17
CA LEU A 139 3.54 17.29 1.25
C LEU A 139 2.08 16.99 1.60
N SER A 140 1.79 16.75 2.88
CA SER A 140 0.42 16.51 3.36
C SER A 140 -0.50 17.68 3.03
N LEU A 141 -0.05 18.92 3.27
CA LEU A 141 -0.83 20.12 2.97
C LEU A 141 -1.07 20.29 1.47
N ALA A 142 -0.05 20.04 0.64
CA ALA A 142 -0.19 20.09 -0.81
C ALA A 142 -1.25 19.10 -1.31
N LEU A 143 -1.20 17.84 -0.84
CA LEU A 143 -2.20 16.83 -1.19
C LEU A 143 -3.60 17.21 -0.69
N GLN A 144 -3.72 17.74 0.53
CA GLN A 144 -5.01 18.20 1.07
C GLN A 144 -5.59 19.37 0.29
N ASN A 145 -4.76 20.30 -0.16
CA ASN A 145 -5.19 21.42 -1.00
C ASN A 145 -5.71 20.93 -2.35
N LEU A 146 -4.98 20.03 -3.03
CA LEU A 146 -5.44 19.45 -4.29
C LEU A 146 -6.75 18.67 -4.14
N HIS A 147 -6.88 17.92 -3.03
CA HIS A 147 -8.09 17.19 -2.70
C HIS A 147 -9.28 18.13 -2.45
N LEU A 148 -9.06 19.22 -1.70
CA LEU A 148 -10.07 20.25 -1.45
C LEU A 148 -10.46 21.00 -2.73
N GLU A 149 -9.50 21.38 -3.57
CA GLU A 149 -9.77 22.04 -4.86
C GLU A 149 -10.65 21.17 -5.75
N ARG A 150 -10.38 19.86 -5.80
CA ARG A 150 -11.21 18.92 -6.56
C ARG A 150 -12.63 18.85 -6.03
N PHE A 151 -12.80 18.79 -4.71
CA PHE A 151 -14.11 18.83 -4.07
C PHE A 151 -14.86 20.12 -4.39
N LEU A 152 -14.21 21.28 -4.25
CA LEU A 152 -14.84 22.59 -4.49
C LEU A 152 -15.31 22.76 -5.93
N GLN A 153 -14.59 22.21 -6.92
CA GLN A 153 -15.03 22.22 -8.33
C GLN A 153 -16.35 21.50 -8.57
N GLN A 154 -16.68 20.50 -7.74
CA GLN A 154 -17.93 19.75 -7.84
C GLN A 154 -19.10 20.47 -7.12
N HIS A 155 -18.80 21.51 -6.32
CA HIS A 155 -19.75 22.17 -5.42
C HIS A 155 -19.69 23.71 -5.48
N ASP A 156 -19.26 24.27 -6.61
CA ASP A 156 -18.95 25.72 -6.78
C ASP A 156 -20.15 26.66 -6.49
N GLN A 157 -21.38 26.15 -6.59
CA GLN A 157 -22.62 26.93 -6.40
C GLN A 157 -22.89 27.38 -4.95
N ASP A 158 -22.21 26.81 -3.95
CA ASP A 158 -22.47 27.06 -2.52
C ASP A 158 -21.57 28.17 -1.89
N LEU A 159 -20.73 28.87 -2.66
CA LEU A 159 -19.55 29.59 -2.13
C LEU A 159 -19.66 31.11 -1.89
N GLU A 160 -20.64 31.83 -2.46
CA GLU A 160 -20.67 33.31 -2.38
C GLU A 160 -20.84 33.84 -0.95
N ASN A 161 -21.77 33.28 -0.17
CA ASN A 161 -22.00 33.67 1.23
C ASN A 161 -20.91 33.21 2.20
N ILE A 162 -20.07 32.26 1.79
CA ILE A 162 -18.99 31.71 2.62
C ILE A 162 -17.76 32.62 2.58
N LYS A 163 -17.44 33.20 1.41
CA LYS A 163 -16.26 34.06 1.23
C LYS A 163 -16.29 35.29 2.15
N GLU A 164 -17.43 35.97 2.22
CA GLU A 164 -17.59 37.15 3.09
C GLU A 164 -17.47 36.77 4.57
N TYR A 165 -18.09 35.65 4.97
CA TYR A 165 -17.95 35.14 6.34
C TYR A 165 -16.48 34.82 6.70
N LEU A 166 -15.74 34.15 5.81
CA LEU A 166 -14.34 33.81 6.05
C LEU A 166 -13.44 35.05 6.17
N LYS A 167 -13.75 36.11 5.41
CA LYS A 167 -13.04 37.38 5.52
C LYS A 167 -13.25 38.02 6.90
N ILE A 168 -14.50 38.10 7.35
CA ILE A 168 -14.85 38.60 8.68
C ILE A 168 -14.22 37.73 9.77
N PHE A 169 -14.30 36.41 9.63
CA PHE A 169 -13.75 35.44 10.59
C PHE A 169 -12.23 35.55 10.73
N ASN A 170 -11.51 35.85 9.65
CA ASN A 170 -10.06 36.04 9.66
C ASN A 170 -9.64 37.41 10.24
N GLU A 171 -10.48 38.43 10.11
CA GLU A 171 -10.23 39.78 10.64
C GLU A 171 -10.56 39.88 12.14
N GLN A 172 -11.52 39.10 12.64
CA GLN A 172 -11.94 39.13 14.04
C GLN A 172 -11.09 38.20 14.93
N GLN A 173 -10.51 38.75 15.99
CA GLN A 173 -9.99 37.94 17.10
C GLN A 173 -11.16 37.40 17.92
N ASN A 174 -11.20 36.08 18.10
CA ASN A 174 -12.16 35.42 18.98
C ASN A 174 -11.40 34.42 19.87
N ASP A 175 -11.61 34.50 21.18
CA ASP A 175 -11.03 33.59 22.18
C ASP A 175 -11.56 32.15 22.02
N ASP A 176 -12.77 31.99 21.42
CA ASP A 176 -13.36 30.70 21.04
C ASP A 176 -13.96 30.78 19.62
N PRO A 177 -13.14 30.60 18.57
CA PRO A 177 -13.57 30.77 17.19
C PRO A 177 -14.50 29.65 16.73
N GLN A 178 -15.81 29.83 16.94
CA GLN A 178 -16.83 28.91 16.45
C GLN A 178 -17.28 29.29 15.03
N ILE A 179 -17.37 28.28 14.16
CA ILE A 179 -17.99 28.43 12.85
C ILE A 179 -19.50 28.56 13.07
N THR A 180 -20.05 29.76 12.86
CA THR A 180 -21.48 30.05 13.03
C THR A 180 -22.24 30.03 11.71
N ASN A 181 -21.54 30.12 10.57
CA ASN A 181 -22.14 30.08 9.26
C ASN A 181 -22.60 28.66 8.90
N GLU A 182 -23.93 28.47 8.82
CA GLU A 182 -24.55 27.17 8.52
C GLU A 182 -24.16 26.62 7.14
N ASN A 183 -23.93 27.47 6.13
CA ASN A 183 -23.49 27.02 4.81
C ASN A 183 -22.06 26.49 4.86
N LEU A 184 -21.17 27.14 5.62
CA LEU A 184 -19.82 26.67 5.83
C LEU A 184 -19.79 25.35 6.63
N LYS A 185 -20.64 25.18 7.65
CA LYS A 185 -20.79 23.90 8.35
C LYS A 185 -21.23 22.78 7.41
N LYS A 186 -22.26 23.04 6.59
CA LYS A 186 -22.72 22.08 5.57
C LYS A 186 -21.62 21.72 4.58
N LEU A 187 -20.85 22.70 4.12
CA LEU A 187 -19.72 22.47 3.23
C LEU A 187 -18.65 21.61 3.89
N PHE A 188 -18.32 21.84 5.16
CA PHE A 188 -17.38 21.00 5.90
C PHE A 188 -17.88 19.57 6.08
N ASN A 189 -19.15 19.38 6.41
CA ASN A 189 -19.73 18.03 6.52
C ASN A 189 -19.66 17.29 5.17
N LYS A 190 -20.03 17.94 4.06
CA LYS A 190 -19.86 17.39 2.71
C LYS A 190 -18.41 17.04 2.41
N TYR A 191 -17.46 17.89 2.83
CA TYR A 191 -16.03 17.62 2.61
C TYR A 191 -15.51 16.45 3.45
N GLU A 192 -15.98 16.30 4.69
CA GLU A 192 -15.64 15.12 5.52
C GLU A 192 -16.21 13.83 4.93
N GLU A 193 -17.44 13.86 4.40
CA GLU A 193 -18.00 12.74 3.63
C GLU A 193 -17.11 12.42 2.42
N TYR A 194 -16.73 13.43 1.63
CA TYR A 194 -15.84 13.27 0.48
C TYR A 194 -14.47 12.70 0.87
N LYS A 195 -13.88 13.12 1.99
CA LYS A 195 -12.63 12.52 2.52
C LYS A 195 -12.81 11.05 2.87
N ASN A 196 -13.90 10.69 3.54
CA ASN A 196 -14.17 9.31 3.91
C ASN A 196 -14.37 8.43 2.67
N GLU A 197 -15.03 8.95 1.63
CA GLU A 197 -15.13 8.29 0.33
C GLU A 197 -13.76 8.04 -0.30
N THR A 198 -12.88 9.05 -0.30
CA THR A 198 -11.49 8.91 -0.77
C THR A 198 -10.70 7.86 0.02
N LEU A 199 -10.76 7.90 1.35
CA LEU A 199 -10.08 6.93 2.21
C LEU A 199 -10.59 5.50 2.01
N ASN A 200 -11.86 5.35 1.63
CA ASN A 200 -12.45 4.07 1.28
C ASN A 200 -12.17 3.62 -0.16
N GLY A 201 -11.40 4.39 -0.94
CA GLY A 201 -11.00 4.03 -2.31
C GLY A 201 -12.06 4.32 -3.38
N ARG A 202 -13.08 5.15 -3.09
CA ARG A 202 -14.16 5.44 -4.04
C ARG A 202 -13.70 6.14 -5.32
N HIS A 203 -12.55 6.81 -5.31
CA HIS A 203 -12.04 7.55 -6.47
C HIS A 203 -11.00 6.77 -7.30
N GLY A 204 -10.85 5.47 -7.04
CA GLY A 204 -10.10 4.59 -7.93
C GLY A 204 -9.35 3.49 -7.20
N ASN A 205 -9.19 2.39 -7.91
CA ASN A 205 -8.26 1.32 -7.59
C ASN A 205 -7.38 1.13 -8.83
N ASP A 206 -6.08 1.43 -8.70
CA ASP A 206 -5.09 1.29 -9.78
C ASP A 206 -4.45 -0.11 -9.81
N TYR A 207 -4.99 -1.04 -9.02
CA TYR A 207 -4.51 -2.41 -8.93
C TYR A 207 -5.30 -3.34 -9.86
N ASN A 208 -4.55 -4.19 -10.58
CA ASN A 208 -5.08 -5.35 -11.26
C ASN A 208 -4.53 -6.60 -10.56
N PRO A 209 -5.34 -7.62 -10.23
CA PRO A 209 -4.85 -8.87 -9.65
C PRO A 209 -3.64 -9.45 -10.41
N ALA A 210 -2.61 -9.84 -9.66
CA ALA A 210 -1.46 -10.52 -10.21
C ALA A 210 -1.77 -11.99 -10.52
N PHE A 211 -1.16 -12.53 -11.57
CA PHE A 211 -1.18 -13.98 -11.81
C PHE A 211 -0.36 -14.69 -10.73
N PHE A 212 -0.99 -15.67 -10.06
CA PHE A 212 -0.38 -16.37 -8.94
C PHE A 212 0.93 -17.05 -9.35
N ARG A 213 1.98 -16.82 -8.55
CA ARG A 213 3.35 -17.33 -8.77
C ARG A 213 3.93 -17.03 -10.15
N LYS A 214 3.45 -15.99 -10.85
CA LYS A 214 4.07 -15.51 -12.09
C LYS A 214 4.87 -14.25 -11.81
N GLY A 215 6.20 -14.41 -11.75
CA GLY A 215 7.14 -13.30 -11.63
C GLY A 215 7.20 -12.43 -12.90
N LYS A 216 7.98 -11.35 -12.86
CA LYS A 216 8.07 -10.36 -13.96
C LYS A 216 9.08 -10.74 -15.06
N LYS A 217 10.13 -11.49 -14.71
CA LYS A 217 11.26 -11.83 -15.61
C LYS A 217 10.81 -12.61 -16.85
N LYS A 218 10.03 -13.67 -16.65
CA LYS A 218 9.55 -14.53 -17.73
C LYS A 218 8.57 -13.81 -18.68
N PRO A 219 7.49 -13.17 -18.20
CA PRO A 219 6.59 -12.39 -19.06
C PRO A 219 7.33 -11.32 -19.89
N PHE A 220 8.26 -10.59 -19.25
CA PHE A 220 9.07 -9.59 -19.95
C PHE A 220 9.95 -10.22 -21.04
N SER A 221 10.59 -11.36 -20.78
CA SER A 221 11.39 -12.09 -21.77
C SER A 221 10.56 -12.55 -22.97
N ILE A 222 9.34 -13.07 -22.72
CA ILE A 222 8.39 -13.46 -23.76
C ILE A 222 8.00 -12.25 -24.62
N LEU A 223 7.60 -11.14 -23.98
CA LEU A 223 7.18 -9.92 -24.66
C LEU A 223 8.32 -9.34 -25.53
N LYS A 224 9.54 -9.28 -24.97
CA LYS A 224 10.71 -8.71 -25.66
C LYS A 224 11.09 -9.48 -26.93
N LYS A 225 10.85 -10.79 -26.98
CA LYS A 225 11.24 -11.66 -28.11
C LYS A 225 10.19 -11.75 -29.22
N ASN A 226 8.96 -11.31 -29.00
CA ASN A 226 7.85 -11.49 -29.93
C ASN A 226 7.22 -10.15 -30.31
N GLU A 227 7.47 -9.71 -31.55
CA GLU A 227 6.95 -8.44 -32.09
C GLU A 227 5.41 -8.44 -32.19
N ASN A 228 4.78 -9.59 -32.47
CA ASN A 228 3.32 -9.69 -32.54
C ASN A 228 2.68 -9.40 -31.18
N PHE A 229 3.27 -9.89 -30.09
CA PHE A 229 2.79 -9.57 -28.75
C PHE A 229 2.97 -8.08 -28.43
N GLN A 230 4.10 -7.48 -28.82
CA GLN A 230 4.33 -6.05 -28.62
C GLN A 230 3.29 -5.20 -29.34
N GLU A 231 3.04 -5.50 -30.61
CA GLU A 231 2.04 -4.81 -31.42
C GLU A 231 0.62 -5.00 -30.85
N ALA A 232 0.27 -6.22 -30.41
CA ALA A 232 -1.01 -6.47 -29.75
C ALA A 232 -1.19 -5.63 -28.49
N PHE A 233 -0.17 -5.51 -27.62
CA PHE A 233 -0.25 -4.64 -26.44
C PHE A 233 -0.40 -3.15 -26.82
N ILE A 234 0.24 -2.69 -27.91
CA ILE A 234 0.08 -1.31 -28.41
C ILE A 234 -1.35 -1.08 -28.91
N GLN A 235 -1.88 -2.01 -29.70
CA GLN A 235 -3.23 -1.94 -30.25
C GLN A 235 -4.29 -2.03 -29.16
N LEU A 236 -4.06 -2.85 -28.13
CA LEU A 236 -4.98 -3.05 -27.01
C LEU A 236 -5.40 -1.72 -26.35
N LEU A 237 -4.49 -0.75 -26.27
CA LEU A 237 -4.76 0.57 -25.70
C LEU A 237 -5.62 1.48 -26.59
N ARG A 238 -5.79 1.14 -27.87
CA ARG A 238 -6.58 1.89 -28.86
C ARG A 238 -7.98 1.32 -29.08
N ILE A 239 -8.23 0.10 -28.60
CA ILE A 239 -9.51 -0.61 -28.78
C ILE A 239 -10.60 0.04 -27.93
N LYS A 240 -11.81 0.14 -28.50
CA LYS A 240 -12.99 0.62 -27.74
C LYS A 240 -13.46 -0.47 -26.79
N ASN A 241 -14.01 -0.09 -25.63
CA ASN A 241 -14.49 -1.06 -24.65
C ASN A 241 -15.53 -2.06 -25.23
N THR A 242 -16.38 -1.58 -26.14
CA THR A 242 -17.38 -2.41 -26.83
C THR A 242 -16.78 -3.52 -27.69
N GLU A 243 -15.51 -3.39 -28.06
CA GLU A 243 -14.77 -4.34 -28.90
C GLU A 243 -13.90 -5.29 -28.06
N LEU A 244 -13.72 -5.02 -26.75
CA LEU A 244 -13.01 -5.90 -25.81
C LEU A 244 -13.85 -7.14 -25.50
N THR A 245 -13.75 -8.11 -26.38
CA THR A 245 -14.49 -9.38 -26.35
C THR A 245 -13.52 -10.55 -26.59
N THR A 246 -13.94 -11.75 -26.20
CA THR A 246 -13.17 -13.00 -26.40
C THR A 246 -12.92 -13.37 -27.87
N SER A 247 -13.69 -12.78 -28.78
CA SER A 247 -13.57 -12.96 -30.24
C SER A 247 -12.67 -11.91 -30.91
N ASN A 248 -12.23 -10.89 -30.19
CA ASN A 248 -11.36 -9.86 -30.75
C ASN A 248 -9.96 -10.43 -31.01
N GLU A 249 -9.42 -10.19 -32.20
CA GLU A 249 -8.12 -10.72 -32.65
C GLU A 249 -6.98 -10.31 -31.71
N VAL A 250 -6.95 -9.05 -31.26
CA VAL A 250 -5.93 -8.56 -30.32
C VAL A 250 -6.07 -9.26 -28.98
N VAL A 251 -7.29 -9.44 -28.48
CA VAL A 251 -7.55 -10.17 -27.22
C VAL A 251 -7.07 -11.63 -27.33
N GLN A 252 -7.24 -12.29 -28.48
CA GLN A 252 -6.75 -13.65 -28.72
C GLN A 252 -5.21 -13.72 -28.75
N ILE A 253 -4.54 -12.69 -29.29
CA ILE A 253 -3.08 -12.62 -29.23
C ILE A 253 -2.58 -12.42 -27.78
N ILE A 254 -3.29 -11.62 -26.98
CA ILE A 254 -2.99 -11.45 -25.56
C ILE A 254 -3.27 -12.75 -24.77
N GLU A 255 -4.32 -13.49 -25.13
CA GLU A 255 -4.60 -14.84 -24.60
C GLU A 255 -3.44 -15.79 -24.88
N GLU A 256 -2.93 -15.82 -26.11
CA GLU A 256 -1.75 -16.60 -26.47
C GLU A 256 -0.53 -16.20 -25.64
N TYR A 257 -0.29 -14.90 -25.43
CA TYR A 257 0.78 -14.43 -24.58
C TYR A 257 0.67 -14.99 -23.14
N VAL A 258 -0.54 -15.02 -22.57
CA VAL A 258 -0.78 -15.62 -21.26
C VAL A 258 -0.54 -17.14 -21.29
N CYS A 259 -0.94 -17.86 -22.34
CA CYS A 259 -0.58 -19.27 -22.51
C CYS A 259 0.94 -19.48 -22.42
N ARG A 260 1.74 -18.65 -23.10
CA ARG A 260 3.22 -18.71 -23.03
C ARG A 260 3.75 -18.44 -21.61
N MET A 261 3.13 -17.53 -20.84
CA MET A 261 3.50 -17.29 -19.43
C MET A 261 3.36 -18.56 -18.57
N TYR A 262 2.35 -19.39 -18.87
CA TYR A 262 2.11 -20.68 -18.22
C TYR A 262 2.85 -21.87 -18.86
N SER A 263 3.87 -21.60 -19.70
CA SER A 263 4.66 -22.63 -20.40
C SER A 263 3.87 -23.46 -21.41
N LEU A 264 2.70 -23.02 -21.85
CA LEU A 264 1.92 -23.68 -22.89
C LEU A 264 2.41 -23.19 -24.25
N LYS A 265 3.45 -23.85 -24.81
CA LYS A 265 4.17 -23.40 -26.03
C LYS A 265 3.40 -23.61 -27.34
N THR A 266 2.42 -24.52 -27.38
CA THR A 266 1.68 -24.89 -28.61
C THR A 266 0.20 -24.53 -28.55
N LYS A 267 -0.28 -24.01 -27.42
CA LYS A 267 -1.69 -23.64 -27.22
C LYS A 267 -1.89 -22.15 -27.37
N ASN A 268 -2.96 -21.78 -28.06
CA ASN A 268 -3.39 -20.38 -28.22
C ASN A 268 -4.75 -20.12 -27.55
N ASP A 269 -5.40 -21.18 -27.05
CA ASP A 269 -6.64 -21.12 -26.27
C ASP A 269 -6.34 -21.44 -24.79
N LEU A 270 -6.67 -20.49 -23.92
CA LEU A 270 -6.34 -20.54 -22.50
C LEU A 270 -7.19 -21.54 -21.73
N ASN A 271 -8.46 -21.73 -22.11
CA ASN A 271 -9.33 -22.71 -21.48
C ASN A 271 -8.86 -24.13 -21.80
N LYS A 272 -8.48 -24.41 -23.06
CA LYS A 272 -7.88 -25.68 -23.47
C LYS A 272 -6.55 -25.92 -22.73
N GLY A 273 -5.69 -24.89 -22.66
CA GLY A 273 -4.43 -24.97 -21.92
C GLY A 273 -4.61 -25.19 -20.41
N ARG A 274 -5.61 -24.53 -19.81
CA ARG A 274 -6.02 -24.74 -18.41
C ARG A 274 -6.44 -26.18 -18.18
N TYR A 275 -7.26 -26.75 -19.07
CA TYR A 275 -7.68 -28.15 -18.98
C TYR A 275 -6.51 -29.12 -19.12
N GLU A 276 -5.57 -28.87 -20.04
CA GLU A 276 -4.36 -29.69 -20.17
C GLU A 276 -3.51 -29.68 -18.89
N LEU A 277 -3.31 -28.51 -18.28
CA LEU A 277 -2.58 -28.42 -17.00
C LEU A 277 -3.35 -29.09 -15.85
N PHE A 278 -4.67 -29.00 -15.88
CA PHE A 278 -5.53 -29.74 -14.96
C PHE A 278 -5.37 -31.24 -15.16
N GLU A 279 -5.47 -31.77 -16.38
CA GLU A 279 -5.25 -33.20 -16.64
C GLU A 279 -3.84 -33.64 -16.22
N LYS A 280 -2.79 -32.89 -16.55
CA LYS A 280 -1.42 -33.22 -16.11
C LYS A 280 -1.28 -33.28 -14.59
N GLY A 281 -1.94 -32.37 -13.86
CA GLY A 281 -1.91 -32.36 -12.39
C GLY A 281 -2.77 -33.45 -11.75
N TYR A 282 -3.99 -33.63 -12.25
CA TYR A 282 -5.08 -34.36 -11.61
C TYR A 282 -5.38 -35.74 -12.21
N LYS A 283 -4.94 -36.05 -13.44
CA LYS A 283 -5.17 -37.36 -14.07
C LYS A 283 -4.45 -38.47 -13.29
N SER A 284 -5.14 -39.60 -13.13
CA SER A 284 -4.51 -40.79 -12.53
C SER A 284 -3.39 -41.31 -13.43
N LYS A 285 -2.33 -41.86 -12.83
CA LYS A 285 -1.26 -42.53 -13.58
C LYS A 285 -1.72 -43.87 -14.18
N ASN A 286 -2.84 -44.42 -13.71
CA ASN A 286 -3.39 -45.69 -14.16
C ASN A 286 -4.76 -45.48 -14.83
N ASP A 287 -4.89 -45.90 -16.09
CA ASP A 287 -6.14 -45.81 -16.87
C ASP A 287 -7.32 -46.59 -16.25
N ASN A 288 -7.06 -47.44 -15.26
CA ASN A 288 -8.06 -48.25 -14.56
C ASN A 288 -8.65 -47.57 -13.31
N GLU A 289 -8.14 -46.43 -12.86
CA GLU A 289 -8.73 -45.68 -11.75
C GLU A 289 -9.91 -44.83 -12.24
N LYS A 290 -11.14 -45.27 -11.94
CA LYS A 290 -12.39 -44.57 -12.31
C LYS A 290 -12.60 -43.23 -11.61
N ILE A 291 -11.70 -42.81 -10.73
CA ILE A 291 -11.82 -41.60 -9.91
C ILE A 291 -10.47 -40.85 -9.95
N LEU A 292 -10.53 -39.52 -10.08
CA LEU A 292 -9.41 -38.59 -9.87
C LEU A 292 -8.57 -39.06 -8.67
N LYS A 293 -7.22 -39.05 -8.78
CA LYS A 293 -6.27 -39.60 -7.79
C LYS A 293 -6.86 -39.60 -6.37
N GLN A 294 -7.06 -40.78 -5.76
CA GLN A 294 -7.67 -40.94 -4.43
C GLN A 294 -6.99 -40.12 -3.32
N LYS A 295 -5.77 -39.59 -3.56
CA LYS A 295 -5.10 -38.59 -2.73
C LYS A 295 -4.43 -37.53 -3.61
N ILE A 296 -5.11 -36.42 -3.87
CA ILE A 296 -4.47 -35.18 -4.36
C ILE A 296 -3.80 -34.54 -3.14
N VAL A 297 -2.50 -34.77 -2.94
CA VAL A 297 -1.72 -34.08 -1.89
C VAL A 297 -0.97 -32.93 -2.53
N GLY A 298 -1.31 -31.69 -2.14
CA GLY A 298 -0.49 -30.51 -2.42
C GLY A 298 -0.67 -29.81 -3.77
N TYR A 299 -1.75 -30.07 -4.52
CA TYR A 299 -2.02 -29.29 -5.74
C TYR A 299 -2.87 -28.05 -5.43
N ASP A 300 -2.31 -26.86 -5.61
CA ASP A 300 -2.99 -25.57 -5.47
C ASP A 300 -3.66 -25.18 -6.81
N PRO A 301 -4.99 -25.13 -6.89
CA PRO A 301 -5.72 -24.74 -8.11
C PRO A 301 -5.36 -23.32 -8.61
N SER A 302 -4.81 -22.47 -7.75
CA SER A 302 -4.34 -21.12 -8.11
C SER A 302 -3.15 -21.15 -9.07
N SER A 303 -2.48 -22.30 -9.21
CA SER A 303 -1.38 -22.50 -10.18
C SER A 303 -1.85 -22.62 -11.64
N LEU A 304 -3.14 -22.87 -11.86
CA LEU A 304 -3.75 -22.93 -13.18
C LEU A 304 -3.94 -21.52 -13.76
N PRO A 305 -3.82 -21.36 -15.09
CA PRO A 305 -4.13 -20.08 -15.75
C PRO A 305 -5.59 -19.70 -15.55
N PRO A 306 -5.96 -18.41 -15.51
CA PRO A 306 -7.35 -18.00 -15.35
C PRO A 306 -8.22 -18.55 -16.50
N THR A 307 -9.55 -18.49 -16.34
CA THR A 307 -10.43 -18.75 -17.48
C THR A 307 -10.34 -17.62 -18.50
N LYS A 308 -10.76 -17.88 -19.73
CA LYS A 308 -10.85 -16.85 -20.78
C LYS A 308 -11.70 -15.65 -20.36
N GLN A 309 -12.80 -15.89 -19.63
CA GLN A 309 -13.69 -14.84 -19.14
C GLN A 309 -13.03 -13.98 -18.05
N GLU A 310 -12.32 -14.64 -17.13
CA GLU A 310 -11.56 -13.93 -16.09
C GLU A 310 -10.41 -13.12 -16.68
N LEU A 311 -9.68 -13.69 -17.66
CA LEU A 311 -8.64 -12.97 -18.39
C LEU A 311 -9.22 -11.74 -19.11
N LEU A 312 -10.40 -11.84 -19.72
CA LEU A 312 -11.03 -10.70 -20.37
C LEU A 312 -11.28 -9.55 -19.38
N GLN A 313 -11.76 -9.83 -18.17
CA GLN A 313 -11.93 -8.79 -17.16
C GLN A 313 -10.59 -8.22 -16.68
N GLN A 314 -9.55 -9.04 -16.55
CA GLN A 314 -8.20 -8.54 -16.26
C GLN A 314 -7.62 -7.67 -17.39
N ILE A 315 -7.92 -7.99 -18.66
CA ILE A 315 -7.53 -7.18 -19.81
C ILE A 315 -8.25 -5.82 -19.76
N LYS A 316 -9.56 -5.81 -19.53
CA LYS A 316 -10.34 -4.57 -19.37
C LYS A 316 -9.77 -3.69 -18.27
N ARG A 317 -9.42 -4.27 -17.11
CA ARG A 317 -8.78 -3.55 -16.02
C ARG A 317 -7.43 -2.97 -16.42
N THR A 318 -6.60 -3.76 -17.11
CA THR A 318 -5.31 -3.30 -17.64
C THR A 318 -5.48 -2.11 -18.57
N VAL A 319 -6.45 -2.15 -19.50
CA VAL A 319 -6.71 -1.03 -20.43
C VAL A 319 -7.09 0.24 -19.68
N PHE A 320 -7.95 0.15 -18.67
CA PHE A 320 -8.34 1.28 -17.85
C PHE A 320 -7.16 1.87 -17.07
N ILE A 321 -6.39 1.01 -16.37
CA ILE A 321 -5.21 1.44 -15.60
C ILE A 321 -4.19 2.08 -16.54
N CYS A 322 -3.83 1.43 -17.65
CA CYS A 322 -2.90 1.99 -18.63
C CYS A 322 -3.37 3.32 -19.20
N ASN A 323 -4.68 3.50 -19.42
CA ASN A 323 -5.23 4.79 -19.85
C ASN A 323 -4.95 5.90 -18.83
N ILE A 324 -5.09 5.62 -17.53
CA ILE A 324 -4.70 6.56 -16.47
C ILE A 324 -3.21 6.89 -16.55
N TRP A 325 -2.35 5.86 -16.63
CA TRP A 325 -0.89 6.06 -16.65
C TRP A 325 -0.40 6.82 -17.89
N CYS A 326 -0.91 6.50 -19.08
CA CYS A 326 -0.58 7.20 -20.32
C CYS A 326 -0.97 8.69 -20.26
N ASN A 327 -2.02 9.01 -19.51
CA ASN A 327 -2.54 10.36 -19.33
C ASN A 327 -2.19 10.96 -17.96
N ALA A 328 -1.22 10.40 -17.22
CA ALA A 328 -0.89 10.88 -15.87
C ALA A 328 -0.37 12.33 -15.86
N HIS A 329 0.06 12.84 -17.02
CA HIS A 329 0.44 14.23 -17.24
C HIS A 329 -0.76 15.18 -17.37
N MET A 330 -1.98 14.64 -17.55
CA MET A 330 -3.21 15.40 -17.68
C MET A 330 -3.87 15.58 -16.32
N ARG A 331 -4.53 16.72 -16.12
CA ARG A 331 -5.29 17.02 -14.90
C ARG A 331 -6.40 15.98 -14.62
N CYS A 332 -7.06 15.53 -15.69
CA CYS A 332 -8.06 14.46 -15.63
C CYS A 332 -7.51 13.30 -16.48
N PRO A 333 -6.86 12.30 -15.85
CA PRO A 333 -6.16 11.26 -16.60
C PRO A 333 -7.12 10.30 -17.32
N THR A 334 -8.38 10.21 -16.89
CA THR A 334 -9.38 9.40 -17.59
C THR A 334 -10.79 9.95 -17.44
N GLU A 335 -11.58 9.80 -18.50
CA GLU A 335 -13.04 9.96 -18.50
C GLU A 335 -13.76 8.61 -18.47
N LYS A 336 -13.00 7.50 -18.43
CA LYS A 336 -13.56 6.15 -18.40
C LYS A 336 -14.14 5.88 -17.01
N LEU A 337 -15.22 5.10 -16.97
CA LEU A 337 -15.84 4.63 -15.74
C LEU A 337 -15.33 3.23 -15.39
N PRO A 338 -14.77 2.98 -14.19
CA PRO A 338 -14.28 1.67 -13.78
C PRO A 338 -15.30 0.54 -14.00
N GLU A 339 -16.58 0.79 -13.79
CA GLU A 339 -17.66 -0.19 -13.93
C GLU A 339 -17.73 -0.80 -15.34
N ASN A 340 -17.28 -0.06 -16.35
CA ASN A 340 -17.21 -0.54 -17.72
C ASN A 340 -15.97 -1.40 -18.02
N PHE A 341 -14.99 -1.44 -17.10
CA PHE A 341 -13.68 -2.02 -17.31
C PHE A 341 -13.31 -3.10 -16.28
N GLY A 342 -14.30 -3.82 -15.74
CA GLY A 342 -14.05 -4.98 -14.88
C GLY A 342 -13.99 -4.64 -13.38
N TRP A 343 -14.63 -3.56 -12.97
CA TRP A 343 -14.93 -3.26 -11.57
C TRP A 343 -16.45 -3.24 -11.34
N THR A 344 -16.85 -3.42 -10.08
CA THR A 344 -18.22 -3.23 -9.62
C THR A 344 -18.19 -2.50 -8.28
N ILE A 345 -19.31 -1.89 -7.89
CA ILE A 345 -19.43 -1.21 -6.60
C ILE A 345 -20.16 -2.12 -5.63
N ILE A 346 -19.49 -2.49 -4.55
CA ILE A 346 -20.04 -3.25 -3.42
C ILE A 346 -19.77 -2.43 -2.15
N ASP A 347 -20.81 -2.13 -1.37
CA ASP A 347 -20.72 -1.32 -0.15
C ASP A 347 -19.98 0.02 -0.32
N GLY A 348 -20.17 0.67 -1.47
CA GLY A 348 -19.55 1.95 -1.79
C GLY A 348 -18.06 1.88 -2.17
N LYS A 349 -17.52 0.68 -2.34
CA LYS A 349 -16.12 0.44 -2.73
C LYS A 349 -16.04 -0.27 -4.08
N TYR A 350 -14.98 0.03 -4.84
CA TYR A 350 -14.69 -0.72 -6.06
C TYR A 350 -14.07 -2.07 -5.74
N GLU A 351 -14.76 -3.13 -6.16
CA GLU A 351 -14.28 -4.49 -6.14
C GLU A 351 -14.08 -5.03 -7.56
N TYR A 352 -13.28 -6.09 -7.71
CA TYR A 352 -13.09 -6.72 -9.01
C TYR A 352 -14.37 -7.42 -9.44
N TYR A 353 -14.86 -7.05 -10.62
CA TYR A 353 -15.82 -7.87 -11.32
C TYR A 353 -15.04 -8.98 -12.04
N TRP A 354 -15.18 -10.23 -11.57
CA TRP A 354 -14.36 -11.35 -12.02
C TRP A 354 -14.85 -11.93 -13.35
N PHE A 355 -16.10 -12.39 -13.41
CA PHE A 355 -16.80 -12.86 -14.62
C PHE A 355 -18.22 -13.33 -14.21
N ASP A 356 -19.11 -13.45 -15.21
CA ASP A 356 -20.38 -14.17 -15.07
C ASP A 356 -20.25 -15.61 -15.59
N GLY A 357 -21.03 -16.52 -15.02
CA GLY A 357 -21.12 -17.91 -15.47
C GLY A 357 -20.23 -18.89 -14.70
N PRO A 358 -20.09 -20.13 -15.18
CA PRO A 358 -19.35 -21.18 -14.48
C PRO A 358 -17.84 -20.89 -14.46
N GLN A 359 -17.21 -21.19 -13.32
CA GLN A 359 -15.75 -21.06 -13.14
C GLN A 359 -14.95 -22.10 -13.95
N SER A 360 -15.62 -23.15 -14.44
CA SER A 360 -15.02 -24.15 -15.33
C SER A 360 -15.57 -23.98 -16.74
N PRO A 361 -14.73 -24.09 -17.78
CA PRO A 361 -15.19 -24.29 -19.16
C PRO A 361 -16.09 -25.52 -19.24
N SER A 362 -17.04 -25.53 -20.16
CA SER A 362 -17.91 -26.69 -20.38
C SER A 362 -17.12 -27.85 -21.00
N PHE A 363 -17.54 -29.09 -20.73
CA PHE A 363 -16.88 -30.27 -21.32
C PHE A 363 -16.99 -30.27 -22.85
N GLU A 364 -18.10 -29.75 -23.38
CA GLU A 364 -18.35 -29.62 -24.82
C GLU A 364 -17.34 -28.68 -25.49
N GLU A 365 -17.03 -27.54 -24.88
CA GLU A 365 -16.00 -26.59 -25.35
C GLU A 365 -14.60 -27.19 -25.40
N LEU A 366 -14.30 -28.12 -24.48
CA LEU A 366 -13.01 -28.78 -24.37
C LEU A 366 -12.86 -29.99 -25.31
N SER A 367 -13.98 -30.65 -25.63
CA SER A 367 -14.01 -31.93 -26.36
C SER A 367 -13.84 -31.82 -27.88
N SER A 368 -13.94 -30.61 -28.45
CA SER A 368 -14.07 -30.41 -29.91
C SER A 368 -12.83 -30.78 -30.74
N ASP A 369 -11.64 -30.97 -30.16
CA ASP A 369 -10.40 -31.27 -30.91
C ASP A 369 -9.49 -32.34 -30.26
N LEU A 370 -10.02 -33.29 -29.48
CA LEU A 370 -9.22 -34.35 -28.83
C LEU A 370 -8.57 -35.37 -29.80
N GLN A 371 -8.47 -35.09 -31.10
CA GLN A 371 -7.91 -36.01 -32.11
C GLN A 371 -6.45 -35.76 -32.52
N GLU A 372 -5.75 -34.74 -32.03
CA GLU A 372 -4.30 -34.59 -32.28
C GLU A 372 -3.51 -34.58 -30.96
N SER A 373 -3.27 -35.77 -30.42
CA SER A 373 -2.21 -36.00 -29.43
C SER A 373 -0.92 -36.37 -30.16
N ASP A 374 -0.13 -35.38 -30.57
CA ASP A 374 1.28 -35.62 -30.90
C ASP A 374 2.07 -35.67 -29.59
N ILE A 375 2.31 -36.90 -29.12
CA ILE A 375 3.32 -37.20 -28.11
C ILE A 375 4.66 -37.14 -28.84
N THR A 376 5.38 -36.02 -28.75
CA THR A 376 6.82 -36.00 -29.08
C THR A 376 7.65 -35.41 -27.94
N SER A 377 8.43 -36.33 -27.36
CA SER A 377 9.77 -36.20 -26.77
C SER A 377 10.12 -34.94 -25.97
N GLU A 378 10.38 -35.20 -24.69
CA GLU A 378 11.26 -34.43 -23.81
C GLU A 378 12.58 -34.06 -24.53
N GLU A 379 12.80 -32.77 -24.74
CA GLU A 379 14.15 -32.22 -24.71
C GLU A 379 14.31 -31.50 -23.37
N SER A 380 15.20 -32.06 -22.56
CA SER A 380 15.69 -31.51 -21.31
C SER A 380 16.50 -30.23 -21.59
N GLU A 381 15.87 -29.07 -21.41
CA GLU A 381 16.61 -27.87 -21.04
C GLU A 381 16.49 -27.71 -19.53
N THR A 382 17.63 -27.78 -18.85
CA THR A 382 17.79 -27.46 -17.44
C THR A 382 17.43 -26.00 -17.21
N ASP A 383 16.22 -25.74 -16.72
CA ASP A 383 15.83 -24.46 -16.14
C ASP A 383 16.57 -24.28 -14.80
N GLU A 384 17.83 -23.83 -14.87
CA GLU A 384 18.49 -23.15 -13.75
C GLU A 384 17.80 -21.81 -13.51
N ASP A 385 16.69 -21.79 -12.77
CA ASP A 385 16.20 -20.60 -12.03
C ASP A 385 14.91 -20.86 -11.22
N ASP A 386 14.57 -22.11 -10.88
CA ASP A 386 13.45 -22.44 -9.98
C ASP A 386 13.87 -22.50 -8.49
N ASN A 387 14.74 -21.57 -8.07
CA ASN A 387 14.99 -21.31 -6.65
C ASN A 387 14.19 -20.08 -6.19
N ASP A 388 12.89 -20.26 -6.04
CA ASP A 388 12.08 -19.40 -5.16
C ASP A 388 10.94 -20.23 -4.52
N VAL A 389 11.33 -21.37 -3.95
CA VAL A 389 10.54 -22.07 -2.95
C VAL A 389 11.03 -21.60 -1.59
N SER A 390 10.47 -20.49 -1.11
CA SER A 390 10.46 -20.21 0.33
C SER A 390 9.55 -21.26 0.97
N SER A 391 10.14 -22.36 1.43
CA SER A 391 9.53 -23.23 2.42
C SER A 391 9.60 -22.50 3.76
N GLU A 392 8.52 -21.83 4.15
CA GLU A 392 8.31 -21.46 5.55
C GLU A 392 8.06 -22.74 6.35
N HIS A 393 9.15 -23.42 6.71
CA HIS A 393 9.15 -24.23 7.91
C HIS A 393 9.25 -23.28 9.09
N LEU A 394 8.16 -23.16 9.85
CA LEU A 394 8.20 -22.69 11.22
C LEU A 394 9.08 -23.65 12.02
N SER A 395 10.37 -23.32 12.14
CA SER A 395 11.22 -23.81 13.21
C SER A 395 11.26 -22.73 14.28
N ASP A 396 10.60 -23.02 15.41
CA ASP A 396 10.97 -22.43 16.70
C ASP A 396 12.45 -22.71 16.92
N GLU A 397 13.27 -21.66 16.97
CA GLU A 397 14.55 -21.69 17.65
C GLU A 397 14.55 -20.62 18.71
N SER A 398 14.49 -21.12 19.94
CA SER A 398 14.92 -20.51 21.17
C SER A 398 16.43 -20.25 21.15
N ASP A 399 16.85 -19.42 22.11
CA ASP A 399 18.20 -19.31 22.69
C ASP A 399 19.12 -18.28 22.01
N GLU A 400 19.34 -17.13 22.68
CA GLU A 400 20.43 -16.86 23.63
C GLU A 400 21.74 -16.51 22.91
N ASP A 401 22.03 -15.20 22.84
CA ASP A 401 23.26 -14.55 23.35
C ASP A 401 23.22 -13.02 23.14
#